data_AF-A0A150R3X4-F1
#
_entry.id   AF-A0A150R3X4-F1
#
_cell.length_a   1.000
_cell.length_b   1.000
_cell.length_c   1.000
_cell.angle_alpha   90.00
_cell.angle_beta   90.00
_cell.angle_gamma   90.00
#
_symmetry.space_group_name_H-M   'P 1'
#
loop_
_entity.id
_entity.type
_entity.pdbx_description
1 polymer ?
#
loop_
_entity_poly.entity_id
_entity_poly.type
_entity_poly.pdbx_seq_one_letter_code
_entity_poly.pdbx_strand_id
1 'polypeptide(L)'
;MMDKDDRIIRLLGSLDLQRRGWSIVDHWEGDTCAIGIARASELRRLVYVSTFDKECDKYDYECELASGPAATDYATTGRGEGVTYDELLEVLIKHLG
;
A
#
# COMPACT_ATOMS: atom_id res chain seq x y z
N MET A 1 -7.07 17.81 1.34
CA MET A 1 -7.53 16.77 2.29
C MET A 1 -7.74 15.52 1.46
N MET A 2 -7.16 14.39 1.85
CA MET A 2 -7.27 13.14 1.09
C MET A 2 -8.67 12.55 1.36
N ASP A 3 -9.41 12.21 0.30
CA ASP A 3 -10.75 11.63 0.40
C ASP A 3 -10.64 10.10 0.44
N LYS A 4 -10.26 9.57 1.60
CA LYS A 4 -10.08 8.13 1.85
C LYS A 4 -10.76 7.75 3.17
N ASP A 5 -11.03 6.45 3.33
CA ASP A 5 -11.48 5.83 4.57
C ASP A 5 -10.55 6.24 5.73
N ASP A 6 -11.13 6.60 6.87
CA ASP A 6 -10.38 7.04 8.06
C ASP A 6 -9.34 6.01 8.52
N ARG A 7 -9.52 4.72 8.22
CA ARG A 7 -8.54 3.66 8.52
C ARG A 7 -7.32 3.74 7.61
N ILE A 8 -7.49 4.09 6.34
CA ILE A 8 -6.38 4.37 5.43
C ILE A 8 -5.62 5.62 5.90
N ILE A 9 -6.34 6.68 6.25
CA ILE A 9 -5.72 7.91 6.77
C ILE A 9 -4.92 7.63 8.05
N ARG A 10 -5.50 6.86 8.99
CA ARG A 10 -4.82 6.43 10.23
C ARG A 10 -3.59 5.57 9.94
N LEU A 11 -3.70 4.61 9.02
CA LEU A 11 -2.57 3.79 8.57
C LEU A 11 -1.44 4.69 8.08
N LEU A 12 -1.71 5.60 7.14
CA LEU A 12 -0.69 6.50 6.57
C LEU A 12 -0.03 7.38 7.65
N GLY A 13 -0.80 7.87 8.61
CA GLY A 13 -0.29 8.62 9.75
C GLY A 13 0.66 7.84 10.66
N SER A 14 0.54 6.50 10.70
CA SER A 14 1.37 5.63 11.52
C SER A 14 2.67 5.16 10.84
N LEU A 15 2.77 5.23 9.51
CA LEU A 15 3.86 4.59 8.76
C LEU A 15 5.15 5.42 8.67
N ASP A 16 5.11 6.73 8.94
CA ASP A 16 6.24 7.67 8.80
C ASP A 16 6.94 7.52 7.43
N LEU A 17 6.17 7.72 6.36
CA LEU A 17 6.57 7.43 4.98
C LEU A 17 7.86 8.15 4.57
N GLN A 18 8.00 9.43 4.96
CA GLN A 18 9.16 10.24 4.60
C GLN A 18 10.46 9.67 5.18
N ARG A 19 10.45 9.28 6.47
CA ARG A 19 11.64 8.68 7.10
C ARG A 19 12.04 7.36 6.45
N ARG A 20 11.06 6.62 5.91
CA ARG A 20 11.28 5.34 5.23
C ARG A 20 11.63 5.47 3.75
N GLY A 21 11.58 6.68 3.19
CA GLY A 21 11.76 6.87 1.75
C GLY A 21 10.65 6.22 0.94
N TRP A 22 9.42 6.25 1.45
CA TRP A 22 8.22 5.74 0.78
C TRP A 22 7.33 6.90 0.31
N SER A 23 6.56 6.65 -0.73
CA SER A 23 5.62 7.60 -1.35
C SER A 23 4.24 6.98 -1.47
N ILE A 24 3.22 7.81 -1.32
CA ILE A 24 1.84 7.43 -1.62
C ILE A 24 1.66 7.37 -3.14
N VAL A 25 1.01 6.32 -3.61
CA VAL A 25 0.61 6.14 -5.01
C VAL A 25 -0.88 5.88 -5.03
N ASP A 26 -1.65 6.90 -5.40
CA ASP A 26 -3.10 6.84 -5.50
C ASP A 26 -3.52 6.93 -6.97
N HIS A 27 -3.85 5.79 -7.57
CA HIS A 27 -4.26 5.74 -8.97
C HIS A 27 -5.79 5.85 -9.15
N TRP A 28 -6.56 5.76 -8.07
CA TRP A 28 -8.02 5.67 -8.12
C TRP A 28 -8.65 6.57 -7.06
N GLU A 29 -8.93 7.83 -7.45
CA GLU A 29 -9.56 8.82 -6.58
C GLU A 29 -10.94 8.36 -6.05
N GLY A 30 -11.64 7.49 -6.79
CA GLY A 30 -12.95 6.96 -6.40
C GLY A 30 -12.90 5.75 -5.45
N ASP A 31 -11.75 5.11 -5.28
CA ASP A 31 -11.59 4.02 -4.32
C ASP A 31 -11.16 4.60 -2.98
N THR A 32 -12.11 4.84 -2.08
CA THR A 32 -11.79 5.44 -0.79
C THR A 32 -11.11 4.47 0.18
N CYS A 33 -11.23 3.16 -0.05
CA CYS A 33 -10.84 2.12 0.89
C CYS A 33 -9.46 1.54 0.62
N ALA A 34 -8.74 2.00 -0.40
CA ALA A 34 -7.44 1.45 -0.74
C ALA A 34 -6.43 2.50 -1.21
N ILE A 35 -5.16 2.15 -1.07
CA ILE A 35 -4.04 3.02 -1.38
C ILE A 35 -2.78 2.24 -1.77
N GLY A 36 -2.02 2.75 -2.72
CA GLY A 36 -0.68 2.26 -3.02
C GLY A 36 0.39 2.95 -2.17
N ILE A 37 1.37 2.20 -1.71
CA ILE A 37 2.57 2.71 -1.04
C ILE A 37 3.78 2.16 -1.79
N ALA A 38 4.60 3.05 -2.33
CA ALA A 38 5.75 2.67 -3.14
C ALA A 38 7.06 3.14 -2.53
N ARG A 39 8.16 2.51 -2.94
CA ARG A 39 9.49 3.05 -2.68
C ARG A 39 9.68 4.35 -3.46
N ALA A 40 10.04 5.45 -2.80
CA ALA A 40 10.12 6.76 -3.44
C ALA A 40 11.13 6.82 -4.61
N SER A 41 12.21 6.04 -4.54
CA SER A 41 13.20 5.93 -5.62
C SER A 41 12.83 4.94 -6.73
N GLU A 42 11.77 4.14 -6.54
CA GLU A 42 11.35 3.06 -7.44
C GLU A 42 9.83 2.91 -7.36
N LEU A 43 9.08 3.88 -7.91
CA LEU A 43 7.62 3.95 -7.77
C LEU A 43 6.87 2.70 -8.29
N ARG A 44 7.52 1.90 -9.14
CA ARG A 44 6.98 0.65 -9.68
C ARG A 44 7.23 -0.59 -8.80
N ARG A 45 7.78 -0.39 -7.61
CA ARG A 45 7.81 -1.34 -6.49
C ARG A 45 6.85 -0.79 -5.45
N LEU A 46 5.66 -1.37 -5.38
CA LEU A 46 4.59 -0.86 -4.54
C LEU A 46 3.87 -1.98 -3.79
N VAL A 47 3.20 -1.60 -2.71
CA VAL A 47 2.25 -2.43 -1.99
C VAL A 47 0.91 -1.72 -2.05
N TYR A 48 -0.08 -2.36 -2.65
CA TYR A 48 -1.46 -1.92 -2.56
C TYR A 48 -2.04 -2.40 -1.23
N VAL A 49 -2.72 -1.52 -0.50
CA VAL A 49 -3.33 -1.82 0.79
C VAL A 49 -4.80 -1.47 0.74
N SER A 50 -5.66 -2.36 1.22
CA SER A 50 -7.11 -2.16 1.25
C SER A 50 -7.69 -2.44 2.64
N THR A 51 -8.71 -1.66 3.00
CA THR A 51 -9.55 -1.87 4.19
C THR A 51 -11.00 -2.22 3.82
N PHE A 52 -11.28 -2.46 2.53
CA PHE A 52 -12.61 -2.77 2.03
C PHE A 52 -13.11 -4.10 2.61
N ASP A 53 -14.34 -4.12 3.14
CA ASP A 53 -14.98 -5.30 3.76
C ASP A 53 -14.11 -5.98 4.84
N LYS A 54 -13.27 -5.20 5.53
CA LYS A 54 -12.45 -5.68 6.65
C LYS A 54 -13.02 -5.26 7.99
N GLU A 55 -12.82 -6.12 8.99
CA GLU A 55 -12.96 -5.76 10.40
C GLU A 55 -12.06 -4.57 10.77
N CYS A 56 -12.30 -3.98 11.94
CA CYS A 56 -11.42 -2.92 12.44
C CYS A 56 -9.97 -3.43 12.55
N ASP A 57 -9.02 -2.57 12.18
CA ASP A 57 -7.58 -2.80 12.27
C ASP A 57 -7.05 -3.99 11.45
N LYS A 58 -7.81 -4.39 10.41
CA LYS A 58 -7.43 -5.41 9.44
C LYS A 58 -7.22 -4.83 8.05
N TYR A 59 -6.27 -5.40 7.32
CA TYR A 59 -5.86 -4.95 6.00
C TYR A 59 -5.72 -6.15 5.05
N ASP A 60 -6.05 -5.93 3.78
CA ASP A 60 -5.56 -6.77 2.69
C ASP A 60 -4.40 -6.06 2.01
N TYR A 61 -3.47 -6.81 1.42
CA TYR A 61 -2.39 -6.23 0.64
C TYR A 61 -2.03 -7.05 -0.60
N GLU A 62 -1.46 -6.35 -1.58
CA GLU A 62 -0.80 -6.93 -2.74
C GLU A 62 0.56 -6.27 -2.97
N CYS A 63 1.63 -7.06 -3.01
CA CYS A 63 2.99 -6.62 -3.31
C CYS A 63 3.23 -6.73 -4.82
N GLU A 64 3.49 -5.61 -5.48
CA GLU A 64 3.67 -5.56 -6.92
C GLU A 64 5.08 -5.10 -7.32
N LEU A 65 5.55 -5.64 -8.44
CA LEU A 65 6.76 -5.20 -9.13
C LEU A 65 6.45 -4.93 -10.59
N ALA A 66 7.27 -4.11 -11.23
CA ALA A 66 7.29 -3.94 -12.67
C ALA A 66 7.41 -5.29 -13.39
N SER A 67 6.47 -5.60 -14.28
CA SER A 67 6.47 -6.83 -15.09
C SER A 67 6.78 -6.59 -16.57
N GLY A 68 6.83 -5.32 -16.99
CA GLY A 68 7.02 -4.92 -18.38
C GLY A 68 7.41 -3.45 -18.55
N PRO A 69 7.56 -2.96 -19.79
CA PRO A 69 8.02 -1.60 -20.07
C PRO A 69 6.95 -0.53 -19.80
N ALA A 70 5.65 -0.86 -19.85
CA ALA A 70 4.60 0.13 -19.62
C ALA A 70 4.48 0.46 -18.12
N ALA A 71 4.10 1.70 -17.80
CA ALA A 71 3.95 2.15 -16.42
C ALA A 71 2.87 1.37 -15.64
N THR A 72 1.93 0.74 -16.36
CA THR A 72 0.84 -0.08 -15.82
C THR A 72 1.18 -1.56 -15.75
N ASP A 73 2.37 -1.98 -16.23
CA ASP A 73 2.76 -3.38 -16.21
C ASP A 73 3.23 -3.75 -14.81
N TYR A 74 2.34 -4.36 -14.04
CA TYR A 74 2.63 -4.89 -12.72
C TYR A 74 2.44 -6.40 -12.68
N ALA A 75 3.17 -7.05 -11.77
CA ALA A 75 2.91 -8.42 -11.38
C ALA A 75 2.84 -8.51 -9.86
N THR A 76 1.76 -9.10 -9.35
CA THR A 76 1.61 -9.43 -7.93
C THR A 76 2.59 -10.54 -7.57
N THR A 77 3.50 -10.24 -6.65
CA THR A 77 4.55 -11.14 -6.15
C THR A 77 4.28 -11.67 -4.75
N GLY A 78 3.31 -11.08 -4.05
CA GLY A 78 2.85 -11.53 -2.74
C GLY A 78 1.51 -10.88 -2.42
N ARG A 79 0.71 -11.55 -1.60
CA ARG A 79 -0.59 -11.04 -1.11
C ARG A 79 -0.90 -11.60 0.26
N GLY A 80 -1.76 -10.92 0.98
CA GLY A 80 -2.31 -11.37 2.25
C GLY A 80 -3.65 -10.71 2.52
N GLU A 81 -4.49 -11.38 3.30
CA GLU A 81 -5.83 -10.94 3.62
C GLU A 81 -6.06 -10.92 5.12
N GLY A 82 -6.77 -9.91 5.62
CA GLY A 82 -7.13 -9.79 7.04
C GLY A 82 -5.92 -9.68 7.99
N VAL A 83 -4.80 -9.14 7.51
CA VAL A 83 -3.57 -8.98 8.29
C VAL A 83 -3.68 -7.80 9.25
N THR A 84 -2.98 -7.91 10.37
CA THR A 84 -2.82 -6.82 11.35
C THR A 84 -1.89 -5.74 10.84
N TYR A 85 -1.86 -4.60 11.53
CA TYR A 85 -0.91 -3.53 11.26
C TYR A 85 0.56 -3.99 11.31
N ASP A 86 0.94 -4.77 12.32
CA ASP A 86 2.33 -5.21 12.50
C ASP A 86 2.75 -6.15 11.36
N GLU A 87 1.89 -7.09 10.98
CA GLU A 87 2.11 -7.99 9.84
C GLU A 87 2.21 -7.20 8.52
N LEU A 88 1.34 -6.21 8.30
CA LEU A 88 1.40 -5.33 7.14
C LEU A 88 2.70 -4.53 7.11
N LEU A 89 3.13 -4.01 8.26
CA LEU A 89 4.37 -3.23 8.36
C LEU A 89 5.60 -4.08 8.03
N GLU A 90 5.66 -5.33 8.50
CA GLU A 90 6.72 -6.26 8.13
C GLU A 90 6.77 -6.51 6.62
N VAL A 91 5.60 -6.68 6.00
CA VAL A 91 5.47 -6.84 4.54
C VAL A 91 5.97 -5.60 3.81
N LEU A 92 5.55 -4.40 4.23
CA LEU A 92 5.97 -3.13 3.63
C LEU A 92 7.49 -2.96 3.72
N ILE A 93 8.09 -3.19 4.89
CA ILE A 93 9.55 -3.12 5.10
C ILE A 93 10.27 -4.13 4.19
N LYS A 94 9.78 -5.37 4.13
CA LYS A 94 10.41 -6.41 3.34
C LYS A 94 10.34 -6.14 1.84
N HIS A 95 9.20 -5.63 1.35
CA HIS A 95 8.98 -5.43 -0.08
C HIS A 95 9.60 -4.14 -0.61
N LEU A 96 9.49 -3.05 0.15
CA LEU A 96 9.91 -1.71 -0.26
C LEU A 96 11.38 -1.40 0.08
N GLY A 97 11.99 -2.16 1.00
CA GLY A 97 13.37 -1.95 1.48
C GLY A 97 13.52 -0.68 2.30
#